data_AF-A0A2V9QDJ4-F1
#
_entry.id   AF-A0A2V9QDJ4-F1
#
_cell.length_a   1.000
_cell.length_b   1.000
_cell.length_c   1.000
_cell.angle_alpha   90.00
_cell.angle_beta   90.00
_cell.angle_gamma   90.00
#
_symmetry.space_group_name_H-M   'P 1'
#
loop_
_entity.id
_entity.type
_entity.pdbx_description
1 polymer ?
#
loop_
_entity_poly.entity_id
_entity_poly.type
_entity_poly.pdbx_seq_one_letter_code
_entity_poly.pdbx_strand_id
1 'polypeptide(L)'
;MKRVRITVGMLAFVALFAGVATCEDQPQTVTVCELKSDPAAYNHKLVEVTGFVSHAFEDFTIFDPTCPSWPGVWLEYGGKAKSGTMYCCGVTADRHRPKELKVEDIAIPLTDDEQFRQFDKLIQPPFRSGMHGSIVHATLVGRFFSGRLIEYPKGSSWGGYGHMGCCTLLAIQGIKSVDVQNRDDLDYGAGFDQPDIGKVGCGYQFLTPIDSTTNWIKAQQEADLGQRDWIFDDPQRIASEAIARFANADAGSIALAEKRRGQGRHVYEWKPADQHETYMVVVSRPYLLAYYAHDPKRVTWVVAAAYVSSCRKENAVTRLK
;
A
#
# COMPACT_ATOMS: atom_id res chain seq x y z
N MET A 1 -53.03 -77.07 2.97
CA MET A 1 -53.25 -75.77 3.63
C MET A 1 -52.03 -75.46 4.50
N LYS A 2 -51.17 -74.55 4.04
CA LYS A 2 -49.97 -74.05 4.74
C LYS A 2 -50.31 -72.71 5.39
N ARG A 3 -49.75 -72.43 6.57
CA ARG A 3 -49.36 -71.06 6.99
C ARG A 3 -48.34 -71.14 8.13
N VAL A 4 -47.08 -71.04 7.74
CA VAL A 4 -45.95 -70.74 8.63
C VAL A 4 -45.90 -69.22 8.77
N ARG A 5 -45.93 -68.70 10.00
CA ARG A 5 -45.74 -67.27 10.29
C ARG A 5 -44.26 -67.04 10.54
N ILE A 6 -43.61 -66.30 9.63
CA ILE A 6 -42.24 -65.80 9.79
C ILE A 6 -42.38 -64.37 10.32
N THR A 7 -41.89 -64.14 11.53
CA THR A 7 -41.76 -62.81 12.12
C THR A 7 -40.43 -62.22 11.66
N VAL A 8 -40.47 -61.22 10.78
CA VAL A 8 -39.29 -60.46 10.35
C VAL A 8 -39.04 -59.36 11.38
N GLY A 9 -37.94 -59.48 12.13
CA GLY A 9 -37.43 -58.43 13.00
C GLY A 9 -36.73 -57.35 12.18
N MET A 10 -37.23 -56.12 12.27
CA MET A 10 -36.67 -54.94 11.63
C MET A 10 -35.50 -54.41 12.47
N LEU A 11 -34.26 -54.68 12.05
CA LEU A 11 -33.06 -54.03 12.61
C LEU A 11 -32.97 -52.61 12.06
N ALA A 12 -33.13 -51.61 12.92
CA ALA A 12 -32.85 -50.21 12.62
C ALA A 12 -31.33 -49.98 12.64
N PHE A 13 -30.74 -49.77 11.46
CA PHE A 13 -29.36 -49.34 11.29
C PHE A 13 -29.29 -47.82 11.51
N VAL A 14 -28.86 -47.39 12.70
CA VAL A 14 -28.56 -45.98 12.98
C VAL A 14 -27.18 -45.69 12.40
N ALA A 15 -27.14 -45.06 11.23
CA ALA A 15 -25.91 -44.53 10.65
C ALA A 15 -25.47 -43.30 11.46
N LEU A 16 -24.49 -43.46 12.36
CA LEU A 16 -23.74 -42.34 12.92
C LEU A 16 -22.91 -41.72 11.79
N PHE A 17 -23.41 -40.63 11.22
CA PHE A 17 -22.57 -39.70 10.47
C PHE A 17 -21.67 -38.97 11.47
N ALA A 18 -20.49 -39.51 11.71
CA ALA A 18 -19.38 -38.75 12.29
C ALA A 18 -18.99 -37.69 11.25
N GLY A 19 -19.60 -36.51 11.35
CA GLY A 19 -19.13 -35.34 10.62
C GLY A 19 -17.68 -35.10 10.99
N VAL A 20 -16.78 -35.22 10.02
CA VAL A 20 -15.42 -34.75 10.14
C VAL A 20 -15.52 -33.24 10.27
N ALA A 21 -15.59 -32.74 11.50
CA ALA A 21 -15.42 -31.32 11.77
C ALA A 21 -14.00 -30.98 11.35
N THR A 22 -13.84 -30.47 10.14
CA THR A 22 -12.63 -29.76 9.74
C THR A 22 -12.45 -28.66 10.78
N CYS A 23 -11.41 -28.78 11.61
CA CYS A 23 -10.98 -27.71 12.49
C CYS A 23 -10.65 -26.53 11.58
N GLU A 24 -11.60 -25.62 11.43
CA GLU A 24 -11.41 -24.39 10.68
C GLU A 24 -10.39 -23.60 11.50
N ASP A 25 -9.13 -23.59 11.02
CA ASP A 25 -8.04 -22.81 11.63
C ASP A 25 -8.57 -21.39 11.84
N GLN A 26 -8.80 -21.02 13.10
CA GLN A 26 -9.24 -19.68 13.42
C GLN A 26 -8.07 -18.73 13.13
N PRO A 27 -8.27 -17.64 12.37
CA PRO A 27 -7.21 -16.69 12.09
C PRO A 27 -6.61 -16.15 13.40
N GLN A 28 -5.29 -16.22 13.53
CA GLN A 28 -4.60 -15.56 14.65
C GLN A 28 -4.60 -14.05 14.39
N THR A 29 -5.16 -13.24 15.29
CA THR A 29 -5.04 -11.78 15.20
C THR A 29 -3.59 -11.37 15.45
N VAL A 30 -3.00 -10.64 14.51
CA VAL A 30 -1.63 -10.12 14.60
C VAL A 30 -1.57 -8.71 14.02
N THR A 31 -0.62 -7.92 14.48
CA THR A 31 -0.33 -6.59 13.95
C THR A 31 0.68 -6.67 12.80
N VAL A 32 0.71 -5.62 11.97
CA VAL A 32 1.76 -5.46 10.93
C VAL A 32 3.15 -5.44 11.57
N CYS A 33 3.30 -4.80 12.74
CA CYS A 33 4.57 -4.74 13.46
C CYS A 33 5.07 -6.14 13.86
N GLU A 34 4.19 -6.98 14.41
CA GLU A 34 4.55 -8.33 14.83
C GLU A 34 4.99 -9.20 13.65
N LEU A 35 4.28 -9.14 12.52
CA LEU A 35 4.65 -9.84 11.29
C LEU A 35 6.04 -9.44 10.80
N LYS A 36 6.40 -8.16 10.93
CA LYS A 36 7.68 -7.61 10.47
C LYS A 36 8.82 -7.90 11.45
N SER A 37 8.54 -7.92 12.75
CA SER A 37 9.55 -8.16 13.78
C SER A 37 9.98 -9.62 13.86
N ASP A 38 9.05 -10.56 13.65
CA ASP A 38 9.34 -11.99 13.68
C ASP A 38 8.53 -12.75 12.60
N PRO A 39 8.89 -12.60 11.31
CA PRO A 39 8.17 -13.27 10.23
C PRO A 39 8.10 -14.80 10.41
N ALA A 40 9.16 -15.41 10.95
CA ALA A 40 9.24 -16.86 11.11
C ALA A 40 8.17 -17.41 12.07
N ALA A 41 7.84 -16.68 13.14
CA ALA A 41 6.82 -17.08 14.10
C ALA A 41 5.42 -17.21 13.51
N TYR A 42 5.18 -16.59 12.35
CA TYR A 42 3.88 -16.59 11.66
C TYR A 42 3.90 -17.37 10.34
N ASN A 43 5.03 -17.97 9.97
CA ASN A 43 5.15 -18.66 8.70
C ASN A 43 4.09 -19.77 8.56
N HIS A 44 3.39 -19.75 7.42
CA HIS A 44 2.26 -20.60 7.05
C HIS A 44 1.00 -20.46 7.91
N LYS A 45 0.97 -19.58 8.92
CA LYS A 45 -0.22 -19.40 9.76
C LYS A 45 -1.30 -18.62 9.02
N LEU A 46 -2.56 -18.93 9.34
CA LEU A 46 -3.68 -18.07 9.00
C LEU A 46 -3.75 -16.92 10.00
N VAL A 47 -3.69 -15.69 9.49
CA VAL A 47 -3.65 -14.48 10.31
C VAL A 47 -4.75 -13.49 9.92
N GLU A 48 -5.19 -12.71 10.90
CA GLU A 48 -6.04 -11.54 10.72
C GLU A 48 -5.22 -10.29 11.04
N VAL A 49 -5.07 -9.39 10.06
CA VAL A 49 -4.19 -8.22 10.14
C VAL A 49 -4.96 -6.97 9.75
N THR A 50 -4.89 -5.94 10.58
CA THR A 50 -5.41 -4.60 10.25
C THR A 50 -4.27 -3.65 9.91
N GLY A 51 -4.43 -2.85 8.88
CA GLY A 51 -3.44 -1.83 8.50
C GLY A 51 -3.84 -1.05 7.25
N PHE A 52 -2.91 -0.21 6.78
CA PHE A 52 -3.05 0.49 5.52
C PHE A 52 -2.59 -0.42 4.39
N VAL A 53 -3.43 -0.58 3.37
CA VAL A 53 -3.12 -1.33 2.16
C VAL A 53 -2.87 -0.34 1.04
N SER A 54 -1.68 -0.42 0.45
CA SER A 54 -1.27 0.37 -0.71
C SER A 54 -1.27 -0.50 -1.95
N HIS A 55 -1.78 0.03 -3.07
CA HIS A 55 -1.72 -0.63 -4.36
C HIS A 55 -1.39 0.36 -5.48
N ALA A 56 -0.25 0.19 -6.14
CA ALA A 56 0.25 1.04 -7.22
C ALA A 56 1.11 0.23 -8.22
N PHE A 57 1.83 0.92 -9.11
CA PHE A 57 2.88 0.29 -9.91
C PHE A 57 3.99 -0.23 -9.00
N GLU A 58 4.36 -1.50 -9.17
CA GLU A 58 5.37 -2.21 -8.36
C GLU A 58 5.07 -2.29 -6.86
N ASP A 59 3.82 -2.03 -6.46
CA ASP A 59 3.41 -2.01 -5.05
C ASP A 59 2.03 -2.66 -4.86
N PHE A 60 2.00 -3.69 -4.03
CA PHE A 60 0.78 -4.13 -3.38
C PHE A 60 1.14 -4.63 -1.98
N THR A 61 1.02 -3.75 -0.99
CA THR A 61 1.57 -4.01 0.34
C THR A 61 0.60 -3.61 1.45
N ILE A 62 0.71 -4.27 2.60
CA ILE A 62 0.13 -3.81 3.86
C ILE A 62 1.23 -3.19 4.72
N PHE A 63 0.94 -2.04 5.31
CA PHE A 63 1.88 -1.31 6.15
C PHE A 63 1.18 -0.63 7.32
N ASP A 64 1.97 -0.30 8.33
CA ASP A 64 1.59 0.59 9.42
C ASP A 64 2.77 1.56 9.64
N PRO A 65 2.54 2.88 9.53
CA PRO A 65 3.56 3.91 9.71
C PRO A 65 4.33 3.89 11.04
N THR A 66 3.81 3.21 12.06
CA THR A 66 4.44 3.08 13.39
C THR A 66 5.41 1.91 13.46
N CYS A 67 5.41 1.03 12.47
CA CYS A 67 6.28 -0.13 12.38
C CYS A 67 7.57 0.17 11.59
N PRO A 68 8.64 -0.64 11.72
CA PRO A 68 9.80 -0.56 10.83
C PRO A 68 9.37 -0.60 9.37
N SER A 69 10.13 0.02 8.45
CA SER A 69 9.79 -0.01 7.01
C SER A 69 10.10 -1.36 6.35
N TRP A 70 11.03 -2.15 6.90
CA TRP A 70 11.46 -3.45 6.37
C TRP A 70 11.31 -4.59 7.39
N PRO A 71 11.05 -5.85 6.94
CA PRO A 71 10.76 -6.26 5.56
C PRO A 71 9.38 -5.78 5.08
N GLY A 72 9.18 -5.63 3.77
CA GLY A 72 7.84 -5.36 3.24
C GLY A 72 6.89 -6.55 3.43
N VAL A 73 5.59 -6.29 3.54
CA VAL A 73 4.55 -7.34 3.53
C VAL A 73 3.76 -7.21 2.23
N TRP A 74 4.17 -7.99 1.23
CA TRP A 74 3.49 -8.05 -0.07
C TRP A 74 2.14 -8.73 0.07
N LEU A 75 1.18 -8.30 -0.74
CA LEU A 75 -0.16 -8.84 -0.81
C LEU A 75 -0.39 -9.52 -2.16
N GLU A 76 -1.18 -10.58 -2.16
CA GLU A 76 -1.73 -11.16 -3.38
C GLU A 76 -3.06 -11.82 -3.07
N TYR A 77 -3.98 -11.81 -4.03
CA TYR A 77 -5.26 -12.48 -3.89
C TYR A 77 -5.09 -14.00 -4.03
N GLY A 78 -5.69 -14.73 -3.10
CA GLY A 78 -5.96 -16.15 -3.27
C GLY A 78 -6.97 -16.41 -4.40
N GLY A 79 -7.42 -17.66 -4.49
CA GLY A 79 -8.41 -18.08 -5.46
C GLY A 79 -7.91 -17.88 -6.89
N LYS A 80 -8.85 -17.59 -7.78
CA LYS A 80 -8.58 -17.32 -9.20
C LYS A 80 -8.46 -15.84 -9.53
N ALA A 81 -8.66 -14.95 -8.56
CA ALA A 81 -8.47 -13.51 -8.77
C ALA A 81 -6.98 -13.16 -8.76
N LYS A 82 -6.62 -12.07 -9.43
CA LYS A 82 -5.30 -11.42 -9.30
C LYS A 82 -5.47 -9.99 -8.83
N SER A 83 -4.51 -9.50 -8.04
CA SER A 83 -4.41 -8.08 -7.69
C SER A 83 -4.14 -7.16 -8.88
N GLY A 84 -3.79 -7.71 -10.05
CA GLY A 84 -3.47 -6.91 -11.25
C GLY A 84 -2.25 -5.99 -11.06
N THR A 85 -1.48 -6.18 -10.00
CA THR A 85 -0.29 -5.38 -9.70
C THR A 85 0.74 -5.59 -10.80
N MET A 86 1.02 -4.52 -11.52
CA MET A 86 2.06 -4.52 -12.53
C MET A 86 3.41 -4.28 -11.89
N TYR A 87 4.41 -5.04 -12.33
CA TYR A 87 5.81 -4.78 -12.04
C TYR A 87 6.65 -5.15 -13.27
N CYS A 88 7.95 -4.83 -13.27
CA CYS A 88 8.83 -5.12 -14.41
C CYS A 88 8.70 -6.58 -14.92
N CYS A 89 9.22 -6.80 -16.13
CA CYS A 89 9.65 -8.13 -16.55
C CYS A 89 8.50 -9.09 -16.96
N GLY A 90 7.51 -8.55 -17.66
CA GLY A 90 6.48 -9.33 -18.38
C GLY A 90 5.22 -9.65 -17.56
N VAL A 91 5.09 -9.10 -16.35
CA VAL A 91 3.87 -9.23 -15.55
C VAL A 91 2.82 -8.24 -16.02
N THR A 92 1.65 -8.77 -16.42
CA THR A 92 0.54 -7.99 -16.96
C THR A 92 -0.44 -7.61 -15.85
N ALA A 93 -1.25 -6.57 -16.10
CA ALA A 93 -2.40 -6.22 -15.25
C ALA A 93 -3.56 -7.22 -15.36
N ASP A 94 -3.30 -8.48 -15.76
CA ASP A 94 -4.31 -9.51 -15.81
C ASP A 94 -4.90 -9.73 -14.40
N ARG A 95 -6.22 -9.86 -14.35
CA ARG A 95 -7.03 -9.92 -13.15
C ARG A 95 -7.50 -11.33 -12.82
N HIS A 96 -7.15 -12.32 -13.65
CA HIS A 96 -7.63 -13.68 -13.52
C HIS A 96 -6.50 -14.72 -13.62
N ARG A 97 -6.66 -15.83 -12.90
CA ARG A 97 -5.80 -17.02 -12.94
C ARG A 97 -6.64 -18.21 -13.39
N PRO A 98 -6.09 -19.11 -14.24
CA PRO A 98 -6.81 -20.32 -14.65
C PRO A 98 -7.02 -21.29 -13.49
N LYS A 99 -6.11 -21.29 -12.51
CA LYS A 99 -6.13 -22.12 -11.31
C LYS A 99 -6.02 -21.25 -10.08
N GLU A 100 -6.46 -21.81 -8.97
CA GLU A 100 -6.28 -21.22 -7.64
C GLU A 100 -4.79 -20.94 -7.35
N LEU A 101 -4.53 -19.83 -6.65
CA LEU A 101 -3.19 -19.50 -6.18
C LEU A 101 -2.64 -20.63 -5.31
N LYS A 102 -1.40 -21.03 -5.60
CA LYS A 102 -0.62 -21.91 -4.74
C LYS A 102 0.69 -21.24 -4.38
N VAL A 103 1.04 -21.29 -3.10
CA VAL A 103 2.31 -20.78 -2.57
C VAL A 103 2.92 -21.89 -1.73
N GLU A 104 4.16 -22.29 -2.03
CA GLU A 104 4.82 -23.42 -1.35
C GLU A 104 3.94 -24.70 -1.32
N ASP A 105 3.29 -24.99 -2.46
CA ASP A 105 2.31 -26.08 -2.65
C ASP A 105 1.02 -26.01 -1.81
N ILE A 106 0.82 -24.96 -1.01
CA ILE A 106 -0.39 -24.70 -0.25
C ILE A 106 -1.39 -23.93 -1.13
N ALA A 107 -2.59 -24.48 -1.29
CA ALA A 107 -3.69 -23.80 -1.96
C ALA A 107 -4.23 -22.66 -1.10
N ILE A 108 -4.42 -21.48 -1.70
CA ILE A 108 -4.91 -20.28 -1.04
C ILE A 108 -6.30 -19.98 -1.60
N PRO A 109 -7.39 -20.39 -0.92
CA PRO A 109 -8.73 -20.06 -1.37
C PRO A 109 -9.00 -18.57 -1.18
N LEU A 110 -9.99 -18.04 -1.89
CA LEU A 110 -10.47 -16.68 -1.69
C LEU A 110 -11.99 -16.69 -1.56
N THR A 111 -12.49 -16.12 -0.47
CA THR A 111 -13.91 -15.87 -0.27
C THR A 111 -14.31 -14.64 -1.07
N ASP A 112 -15.09 -14.84 -2.14
CA ASP A 112 -15.68 -13.76 -2.96
C ASP A 112 -17.02 -13.31 -2.37
N ASP A 113 -16.95 -12.53 -1.30
CA ASP A 113 -18.09 -11.91 -0.64
C ASP A 113 -18.19 -10.40 -0.91
N GLU A 114 -19.16 -9.75 -0.27
CA GLU A 114 -19.36 -8.30 -0.43
C GLU A 114 -18.16 -7.48 0.07
N GLN A 115 -17.52 -7.91 1.16
CA GLN A 115 -16.36 -7.22 1.72
C GLN A 115 -15.17 -7.28 0.77
N PHE A 116 -14.91 -8.45 0.18
CA PHE A 116 -13.89 -8.60 -0.85
C PHE A 116 -14.16 -7.70 -2.06
N ARG A 117 -15.38 -7.73 -2.60
CA ARG A 117 -15.72 -6.90 -3.78
C ARG A 117 -15.64 -5.41 -3.48
N GLN A 118 -15.99 -4.98 -2.27
CA GLN A 118 -15.89 -3.59 -1.85
C GLN A 118 -14.44 -3.16 -1.68
N PHE A 119 -13.63 -3.97 -1.01
CA PHE A 119 -12.19 -3.74 -0.89
C PHE A 119 -11.54 -3.66 -2.26
N ASP A 120 -11.81 -4.63 -3.14
CA ASP A 120 -11.25 -4.65 -4.48
C ASP A 120 -11.63 -3.37 -5.24
N LYS A 121 -12.91 -2.96 -5.20
CA LYS A 121 -13.34 -1.71 -5.83
C LYS A 121 -12.61 -0.46 -5.29
N LEU A 122 -12.26 -0.41 -4.00
CA LEU A 122 -11.63 0.75 -3.37
C LEU A 122 -10.11 0.79 -3.57
N ILE A 123 -9.46 -0.38 -3.51
CA ILE A 123 -8.01 -0.50 -3.70
C ILE A 123 -7.62 -0.51 -5.18
N GLN A 124 -8.55 -0.91 -6.05
CA GLN A 124 -8.41 -0.72 -7.49
C GLN A 124 -8.73 0.75 -7.83
N PRO A 125 -7.83 1.46 -8.52
CA PRO A 125 -8.05 2.88 -8.81
C PRO A 125 -9.31 3.14 -9.66
N PRO A 126 -10.00 4.28 -9.48
CA PRO A 126 -10.34 5.14 -10.60
C PRO A 126 -9.12 6.03 -10.90
N PHE A 127 -8.40 5.69 -11.96
CA PHE A 127 -7.18 6.41 -12.37
C PHE A 127 -7.49 7.89 -12.66
N ARG A 128 -6.98 8.81 -11.83
CA ARG A 128 -6.80 10.20 -12.22
C ARG A 128 -5.71 10.29 -13.29
N SER A 129 -5.73 11.34 -14.09
CA SER A 129 -4.64 11.63 -15.02
C SER A 129 -3.32 11.76 -14.23
N GLY A 130 -2.41 10.79 -14.39
CA GLY A 130 -1.14 10.70 -13.64
C GLY A 130 -0.95 9.48 -12.72
N MET A 131 -1.91 8.55 -12.64
CA MET A 131 -1.83 7.18 -12.05
C MET A 131 -1.04 7.01 -10.73
N HIS A 132 -1.71 7.19 -9.60
CA HIS A 132 -1.10 7.17 -8.26
C HIS A 132 -1.53 5.99 -7.37
N GLY A 133 -2.08 4.90 -7.91
CA GLY A 133 -2.56 3.81 -7.06
C GLY A 133 -3.64 4.25 -6.06
N SER A 134 -3.85 3.47 -4.99
CA SER A 134 -4.80 3.76 -3.91
C SER A 134 -4.26 3.26 -2.57
N ILE A 135 -4.60 3.97 -1.49
CA ILE A 135 -4.40 3.53 -0.10
C ILE A 135 -5.78 3.40 0.56
N VAL A 136 -6.03 2.23 1.16
CA VAL A 136 -7.22 1.98 1.99
C VAL A 136 -6.80 1.50 3.38
N HIS A 137 -7.68 1.59 4.37
CA HIS A 137 -7.49 0.94 5.66
C HIS A 137 -8.42 -0.27 5.75
N ALA A 138 -7.87 -1.45 6.05
CA ALA A 138 -8.62 -2.71 5.96
C ALA A 138 -8.14 -3.76 6.96
N THR A 139 -9.03 -4.70 7.28
CA THR A 139 -8.71 -5.92 8.02
C THR A 139 -8.73 -7.11 7.07
N LEU A 140 -7.55 -7.69 6.84
CA LEU A 140 -7.33 -8.80 5.92
C LEU A 140 -7.25 -10.11 6.70
N VAL A 141 -7.83 -11.18 6.14
CA VAL A 141 -7.60 -12.55 6.59
C VAL A 141 -6.81 -13.28 5.50
N GLY A 142 -5.66 -13.83 5.86
CA GLY A 142 -4.79 -14.45 4.86
C GLY A 142 -3.75 -15.37 5.48
N ARG A 143 -3.13 -16.18 4.64
CA ARG A 143 -2.01 -17.04 5.05
C ARG A 143 -0.70 -16.28 4.88
N PHE A 144 0.09 -16.23 5.95
CA PHE A 144 1.36 -15.53 5.94
C PHE A 144 2.51 -16.46 5.53
N PHE A 145 3.46 -15.92 4.76
CA PHE A 145 4.67 -16.60 4.31
C PHE A 145 5.86 -15.69 4.57
N SER A 146 6.78 -16.15 5.43
CA SER A 146 7.98 -15.39 5.77
C SER A 146 8.99 -15.35 4.62
N GLY A 147 8.89 -16.30 3.68
CA GLY A 147 9.91 -16.51 2.66
C GLY A 147 11.20 -17.04 3.29
N ARG A 148 12.33 -16.63 2.72
CA ARG A 148 13.67 -17.06 3.15
C ARG A 148 14.39 -15.92 3.85
N LEU A 149 15.21 -16.26 4.84
CA LEU A 149 16.19 -15.33 5.37
C LEU A 149 17.30 -15.15 4.33
N ILE A 150 17.46 -13.92 3.83
CA ILE A 150 18.46 -13.54 2.83
C ILE A 150 19.57 -12.77 3.53
N GLU A 151 20.81 -13.21 3.35
CA GLU A 151 22.00 -12.55 3.88
C GLU A 151 22.48 -11.45 2.93
N TYR A 152 22.61 -10.23 3.44
CA TYR A 152 23.19 -9.08 2.74
C TYR A 152 24.47 -8.61 3.45
N PRO A 153 25.35 -7.85 2.76
CA PRO A 153 26.57 -7.32 3.39
C PRO A 153 26.34 -6.46 4.64
N LYS A 154 25.14 -5.93 4.85
CA LYS A 154 24.77 -5.04 5.97
C LYS A 154 23.78 -5.66 6.96
N GLY A 155 23.53 -6.96 6.89
CA GLY A 155 22.59 -7.68 7.75
C GLY A 155 21.72 -8.66 6.97
N SER A 156 20.83 -9.36 7.66
CA SER A 156 19.89 -10.29 7.05
C SER A 156 18.48 -9.72 7.01
N SER A 157 17.69 -10.11 6.00
CA SER A 157 16.27 -9.74 5.89
C SER A 157 15.47 -10.90 5.34
N TRP A 158 14.24 -11.06 5.85
CA TRP A 158 13.27 -11.99 5.27
C TRP A 158 12.76 -11.46 3.92
N GLY A 159 12.63 -12.35 2.94
CA GLY A 159 12.23 -11.99 1.59
C GLY A 159 12.00 -13.20 0.68
N GLY A 160 11.86 -12.93 -0.62
CA GLY A 160 11.59 -13.95 -1.64
C GLY A 160 10.24 -13.79 -2.34
N TYR A 161 9.39 -12.89 -1.86
CA TYR A 161 8.09 -12.55 -2.46
C TYR A 161 8.01 -11.08 -2.88
N GLY A 162 7.00 -10.76 -3.69
CA GLY A 162 6.75 -9.42 -4.20
C GLY A 162 7.77 -8.95 -5.25
N HIS A 163 7.77 -7.64 -5.51
CA HIS A 163 8.64 -7.07 -6.53
C HIS A 163 10.13 -7.32 -6.20
N MET A 164 10.85 -7.94 -7.15
CA MET A 164 12.25 -8.35 -7.01
C MET A 164 12.57 -9.23 -5.78
N GLY A 165 11.56 -9.89 -5.18
CA GLY A 165 11.76 -10.73 -4.00
C GLY A 165 12.05 -9.94 -2.71
N CYS A 166 11.65 -8.67 -2.64
CA CYS A 166 11.91 -7.75 -1.53
C CYS A 166 11.32 -8.18 -0.18
N CYS A 167 10.29 -9.01 -0.21
CA CYS A 167 9.24 -8.92 0.80
C CYS A 167 8.80 -10.30 1.31
N THR A 168 8.16 -10.29 2.47
CA THR A 168 7.29 -11.38 2.95
C THR A 168 5.96 -11.33 2.18
N LEU A 169 5.11 -12.35 2.32
CA LEU A 169 3.81 -12.42 1.64
C LEU A 169 2.66 -12.69 2.62
N LEU A 170 1.60 -11.91 2.52
CA LEU A 170 0.29 -12.24 3.05
C LEU A 170 -0.65 -12.56 1.89
N ALA A 171 -0.91 -13.85 1.67
CA ALA A 171 -1.81 -14.31 0.62
C ALA A 171 -3.25 -14.24 1.13
N ILE A 172 -4.04 -13.31 0.58
CA ILE A 172 -5.37 -12.93 1.06
C ILE A 172 -6.35 -14.07 0.78
N GLN A 173 -7.01 -14.56 1.82
CA GLN A 173 -8.10 -15.54 1.72
C GLN A 173 -9.48 -14.92 1.94
N GLY A 174 -9.56 -13.75 2.56
CA GLY A 174 -10.80 -13.01 2.76
C GLY A 174 -10.57 -11.60 3.29
N ILE A 175 -11.59 -10.76 3.20
CA ILE A 175 -11.59 -9.41 3.75
C ILE A 175 -12.61 -9.37 4.87
N LYS A 176 -12.19 -8.99 6.07
CA LYS A 176 -13.09 -8.86 7.23
C LYS A 176 -13.77 -7.50 7.26
N SER A 177 -13.03 -6.44 6.93
CA SER A 177 -13.57 -5.09 6.80
C SER A 177 -12.67 -4.22 5.93
N VAL A 178 -13.26 -3.17 5.35
CA VAL A 178 -12.55 -2.07 4.69
C VAL A 178 -13.24 -0.76 5.04
N ASP A 179 -12.46 0.27 5.34
CA ASP A 179 -13.00 1.59 5.68
C ASP A 179 -13.50 2.29 4.43
N VAL A 180 -14.82 2.44 4.35
CA VAL A 180 -15.50 3.04 3.20
C VAL A 180 -15.56 4.55 3.38
N GLN A 181 -14.51 5.24 2.96
CA GLN A 181 -14.46 6.69 3.00
C GLN A 181 -13.81 7.29 1.76
N ASN A 182 -14.33 8.44 1.35
CA ASN A 182 -13.81 9.21 0.23
C ASN A 182 -14.02 10.70 0.53
N ARG A 183 -13.07 11.27 1.27
CA ARG A 183 -13.09 12.69 1.64
C ARG A 183 -12.41 13.54 0.60
N ASP A 184 -13.11 14.58 0.12
CA ASP A 184 -12.60 15.45 -0.95
C ASP A 184 -11.37 16.27 -0.56
N ASP A 185 -11.09 16.41 0.73
CA ASP A 185 -9.94 17.11 1.25
C ASP A 185 -8.71 16.22 1.50
N LEU A 186 -8.83 14.90 1.34
CA LEU A 186 -7.74 13.94 1.57
C LEU A 186 -7.21 13.32 0.28
N ASP A 187 -5.94 12.96 0.31
CA ASP A 187 -5.23 12.27 -0.75
C ASP A 187 -5.10 10.79 -0.45
N TYR A 188 -5.79 9.97 -1.24
CA TYR A 188 -5.77 8.51 -1.17
C TYR A 188 -4.74 7.88 -2.11
N GLY A 189 -3.92 8.68 -2.82
CA GLY A 189 -2.91 8.16 -3.74
C GLY A 189 -1.73 7.50 -3.03
N ALA A 190 -1.39 6.28 -3.46
CA ALA A 190 -0.18 5.55 -3.08
C ALA A 190 1.12 6.10 -3.72
N GLY A 191 1.01 6.70 -4.91
CA GLY A 191 2.11 7.27 -5.68
C GLY A 191 2.12 8.80 -5.67
N PHE A 192 3.27 9.39 -5.98
CA PHE A 192 3.44 10.84 -6.11
C PHE A 192 3.63 11.26 -7.57
N ASP A 193 3.12 12.44 -7.89
CA ASP A 193 3.36 13.10 -9.17
C ASP A 193 4.86 13.25 -9.42
N GLN A 194 5.32 12.80 -10.59
CA GLN A 194 6.71 12.89 -11.02
C GLN A 194 6.89 14.01 -12.07
N PRO A 195 8.11 14.57 -12.20
CA PRO A 195 8.43 15.51 -13.27
C PRO A 195 8.28 14.86 -14.65
N ASP A 196 7.82 15.61 -15.64
CA ASP A 196 7.80 15.13 -17.03
C ASP A 196 9.21 15.14 -17.63
N ILE A 197 9.82 13.95 -17.74
CA ILE A 197 11.15 13.73 -18.32
C ILE A 197 11.06 12.98 -19.66
N GLY A 198 10.34 13.55 -20.63
CA GLY A 198 10.21 12.94 -21.96
C GLY A 198 11.45 13.00 -22.87
N LYS A 199 12.45 13.83 -22.55
CA LYS A 199 13.60 14.16 -23.41
C LYS A 199 14.91 13.50 -22.97
N VAL A 200 15.69 13.02 -23.94
CA VAL A 200 17.03 12.47 -23.71
C VAL A 200 17.96 13.55 -23.11
N GLY A 201 18.73 13.17 -22.10
CA GLY A 201 19.57 14.06 -21.29
C GLY A 201 18.82 14.76 -20.15
N CYS A 202 17.52 14.51 -19.97
CA CYS A 202 16.77 14.99 -18.82
C CYS A 202 16.58 13.89 -17.78
N GLY A 203 16.69 14.26 -16.52
CA GLY A 203 16.47 13.37 -15.37
C GLY A 203 16.08 14.17 -14.14
N TYR A 204 15.68 13.46 -13.08
CA TYR A 204 15.36 14.07 -11.80
C TYR A 204 15.99 13.29 -10.65
N GLN A 205 16.13 13.96 -9.51
CA GLN A 205 16.51 13.37 -8.24
C GLN A 205 15.44 13.69 -7.20
N PHE A 206 15.18 12.73 -6.32
CA PHE A 206 14.36 12.96 -5.14
C PHE A 206 15.13 13.85 -4.15
N LEU A 207 14.46 14.86 -3.62
CA LEU A 207 14.94 15.73 -2.55
C LEU A 207 14.39 15.31 -1.18
N THR A 208 13.31 14.52 -1.17
CA THR A 208 12.73 13.91 0.03
C THR A 208 13.28 12.50 0.25
N PRO A 209 13.31 12.00 1.50
CA PRO A 209 13.53 10.59 1.79
C PRO A 209 12.50 9.69 1.10
N ILE A 210 12.88 8.43 0.84
CA ILE A 210 12.01 7.41 0.24
C ILE A 210 10.76 7.17 1.12
N ASP A 211 10.95 7.10 2.45
CA ASP A 211 9.86 7.04 3.42
C ASP A 211 9.87 8.30 4.28
N SER A 212 8.81 9.09 4.16
CA SER A 212 8.62 10.34 4.90
C SER A 212 7.46 10.25 5.90
N THR A 213 6.85 9.08 6.07
CA THR A 213 5.58 8.93 6.78
C THR A 213 5.69 9.31 8.26
N THR A 214 6.79 8.93 8.92
CA THR A 214 7.06 9.34 10.31
C THR A 214 7.19 10.86 10.45
N ASN A 215 7.79 11.54 9.47
CA ASN A 215 7.89 13.01 9.48
C ASN A 215 6.53 13.67 9.29
N TRP A 216 5.64 13.07 8.49
CA TRP A 216 4.28 13.57 8.31
C TRP A 216 3.45 13.42 9.58
N ILE A 217 3.52 12.26 10.25
CA ILE A 217 2.85 12.03 11.53
C ILE A 217 3.34 13.03 12.57
N LYS A 218 4.65 13.26 12.63
CA LYS A 218 5.22 14.26 13.53
C LYS A 218 4.70 15.67 13.23
N ALA A 219 4.64 16.06 11.96
CA ALA A 219 4.10 17.36 11.55
C ALA A 219 2.61 17.52 11.93
N GLN A 220 1.81 16.46 11.75
CA GLN A 220 0.42 16.42 12.21
C GLN A 220 0.31 16.65 13.72
N GLN A 221 1.10 15.91 14.51
CA GLN A 221 1.08 16.02 15.97
C GLN A 221 1.55 17.39 16.48
N GLU A 222 2.58 17.98 15.86
CA GLU A 222 3.03 19.33 16.18
C GLU A 222 1.92 20.36 15.91
N ALA A 223 1.22 20.24 14.79
CA ALA A 223 0.10 21.11 14.42
C ALA A 223 -1.11 20.95 15.34
N ASP A 224 -1.42 19.72 15.76
CA ASP A 224 -2.49 19.46 16.73
C ASP A 224 -2.21 20.07 18.12
N LEU A 225 -0.94 20.33 18.45
CA LEU A 225 -0.53 21.06 19.64
C LEU A 225 -0.52 22.60 19.46
N GLY A 226 -1.02 23.11 18.34
CA GLY A 226 -1.08 24.54 18.01
C GLY A 226 0.22 25.10 17.43
N GLN A 227 1.20 24.25 17.10
CA GLN A 227 2.44 24.71 16.47
C GLN A 227 2.23 24.79 14.95
N ARG A 228 2.42 25.97 14.36
CA ARG A 228 2.27 26.16 12.90
C ARG A 228 0.85 25.87 12.38
N ASP A 229 -0.19 26.36 13.07
CA ASP A 229 -1.60 26.19 12.67
C ASP A 229 -1.88 26.49 11.18
N TRP A 230 -1.15 27.42 10.59
CA TRP A 230 -1.26 27.75 9.16
C TRP A 230 -1.02 26.55 8.21
N ILE A 231 -0.36 25.49 8.67
CA ILE A 231 -0.07 24.27 7.88
C ILE A 231 -1.35 23.52 7.48
N PHE A 232 -2.47 23.78 8.17
CA PHE A 232 -3.76 23.24 7.75
C PHE A 232 -4.29 23.95 6.51
N ASP A 233 -3.95 25.22 6.28
CA ASP A 233 -4.69 26.06 5.32
C ASP A 233 -3.84 26.53 4.13
N ASP A 234 -2.51 26.52 4.23
CA ASP A 234 -1.63 27.13 3.23
C ASP A 234 -0.64 26.13 2.58
N PRO A 235 -1.09 25.30 1.63
CA PRO A 235 -0.23 24.35 0.92
C PRO A 235 0.85 25.05 0.07
N GLN A 236 0.58 26.26 -0.41
CA GLN A 236 1.52 27.02 -1.22
C GLN A 236 2.71 27.48 -0.38
N ARG A 237 2.48 27.96 0.84
CA ARG A 237 3.56 28.30 1.78
C ARG A 237 4.42 27.09 2.10
N ILE A 238 3.82 25.92 2.35
CA ILE A 238 4.55 24.67 2.57
C ILE A 238 5.47 24.34 1.40
N ALA A 239 4.95 24.42 0.17
CA ALA A 239 5.75 24.22 -1.03
C ALA A 239 6.90 25.22 -1.12
N SER A 240 6.64 26.51 -0.88
CA SER A 240 7.65 27.57 -0.99
C SER A 240 8.77 27.42 0.04
N GLU A 241 8.44 27.15 1.31
CA GLU A 241 9.41 26.91 2.38
C GLU A 241 10.25 25.65 2.10
N ALA A 242 9.62 24.59 1.54
CA ALA A 242 10.32 23.38 1.16
C ALA A 242 11.32 23.62 0.03
N ILE A 243 10.90 24.29 -1.06
CA ILE A 243 11.78 24.62 -2.18
C ILE A 243 12.91 25.54 -1.73
N ALA A 244 12.62 26.58 -0.97
CA ALA A 244 13.61 27.50 -0.42
C ALA A 244 14.72 26.75 0.34
N ARG A 245 14.33 25.81 1.20
CA ARG A 245 15.28 24.95 1.92
C ARG A 245 16.09 24.05 1.00
N PHE A 246 15.46 23.38 0.03
CA PHE A 246 16.17 22.44 -0.85
C PHE A 246 17.11 23.15 -1.84
N ALA A 247 16.72 24.33 -2.31
CA ALA A 247 17.50 25.14 -3.25
C ALA A 247 18.49 26.09 -2.56
N ASN A 248 18.49 26.14 -1.22
CA ASN A 248 19.23 27.11 -0.41
C ASN A 248 18.98 28.55 -0.90
N ALA A 249 17.70 28.89 -1.07
CA ALA A 249 17.22 30.18 -1.56
C ALA A 249 16.33 30.88 -0.51
N ASP A 250 16.13 32.19 -0.68
CA ASP A 250 15.19 32.93 0.16
C ASP A 250 13.73 32.56 -0.18
N ALA A 251 12.90 32.27 0.83
CA ALA A 251 11.52 31.86 0.61
C ALA A 251 10.67 32.94 -0.08
N GLY A 252 10.95 34.23 0.18
CA GLY A 252 10.27 35.35 -0.48
C GLY A 252 10.59 35.48 -1.96
N SER A 253 11.67 34.84 -2.44
CA SER A 253 12.06 34.81 -3.84
C SER A 253 11.41 33.69 -4.66
N ILE A 254 10.69 32.76 -4.01
CA ILE A 254 10.10 31.59 -4.66
C ILE A 254 8.75 31.92 -5.31
N ALA A 255 8.76 32.19 -6.61
CA ALA A 255 7.55 32.34 -7.41
C ALA A 255 7.04 30.98 -7.92
N LEU A 256 6.16 30.33 -7.16
CA LEU A 256 5.58 29.02 -7.51
C LEU A 256 4.56 29.11 -8.64
N ALA A 257 4.60 28.14 -9.55
CA ALA A 257 3.52 27.86 -10.50
C ALA A 257 2.81 26.56 -10.10
N GLU A 258 1.50 26.61 -9.85
CA GLU A 258 0.69 25.40 -9.66
C GLU A 258 0.48 24.71 -11.02
N LYS A 259 0.96 23.48 -11.16
CA LYS A 259 0.87 22.71 -12.41
C LYS A 259 -0.30 21.74 -12.43
N ARG A 260 -0.60 21.15 -11.27
CA ARG A 260 -1.67 20.15 -11.12
C ARG A 260 -2.34 20.32 -9.76
N ARG A 261 -3.64 20.02 -9.74
CA ARG A 261 -4.47 19.95 -8.54
C ARG A 261 -5.29 18.66 -8.58
N GLY A 262 -5.33 17.94 -7.45
CA GLY A 262 -6.15 16.76 -7.23
C GLY A 262 -6.82 16.80 -5.86
N GLN A 263 -7.59 15.77 -5.51
CA GLN A 263 -8.19 15.61 -4.18
C GLN A 263 -7.07 15.55 -3.14
N GLY A 264 -7.12 16.46 -2.16
CA GLY A 264 -6.10 16.58 -1.12
C GLY A 264 -4.67 16.76 -1.64
N ARG A 265 -4.44 17.25 -2.86
CA ARG A 265 -3.09 17.32 -3.47
C ARG A 265 -2.89 18.52 -4.38
N HIS A 266 -1.73 19.16 -4.26
CA HIS A 266 -1.23 20.22 -5.13
C HIS A 266 0.19 19.91 -5.63
N VAL A 267 0.47 20.22 -6.89
CA VAL A 267 1.81 20.11 -7.48
C VAL A 267 2.27 21.49 -7.90
N TYR A 268 3.35 21.95 -7.28
CA TYR A 268 3.97 23.23 -7.57
C TYR A 268 5.33 23.04 -8.23
N GLU A 269 5.66 23.95 -9.13
CA GLU A 269 6.99 24.03 -9.73
C GLU A 269 7.60 25.42 -9.54
N TRP A 270 8.91 25.46 -9.39
CA TRP A 270 9.70 26.68 -9.44
C TRP A 270 10.93 26.47 -10.30
N LYS A 271 11.21 27.47 -11.13
CA LYS A 271 12.41 27.53 -11.96
C LYS A 271 13.15 28.83 -11.64
N PRO A 272 14.34 28.77 -11.02
CA PRO A 272 15.16 29.95 -10.79
C PRO A 272 15.58 30.57 -12.13
N ALA A 273 15.62 31.90 -12.20
CA ALA A 273 15.94 32.63 -13.44
C ALA A 273 17.34 32.27 -14.01
N ASP A 274 18.30 32.03 -13.11
CA ASP A 274 19.71 31.82 -13.46
C ASP A 274 20.14 30.35 -13.45
N GLN A 275 19.19 29.41 -13.29
CA GLN A 275 19.50 27.99 -13.15
C GLN A 275 18.87 27.12 -14.25
N HIS A 276 19.59 26.06 -14.61
CA HIS A 276 19.11 25.01 -15.51
C HIS A 276 18.25 23.94 -14.80
N GLU A 277 17.95 24.16 -13.53
CA GLU A 277 17.21 23.25 -12.67
C GLU A 277 15.76 23.69 -12.52
N THR A 278 14.87 22.72 -12.35
CA THR A 278 13.47 22.94 -12.06
C THR A 278 13.12 22.10 -10.83
N TYR A 279 12.63 22.78 -9.81
CA TYR A 279 12.18 22.18 -8.58
C TYR A 279 10.68 21.91 -8.67
N MET A 280 10.26 20.70 -8.33
CA MET A 280 8.85 20.32 -8.25
C MET A 280 8.57 19.80 -6.84
N VAL A 281 7.46 20.24 -6.24
CA VAL A 281 7.01 19.76 -4.93
C VAL A 281 5.55 19.32 -5.02
N VAL A 282 5.30 18.11 -4.52
CA VAL A 282 3.97 17.56 -4.30
C VAL A 282 3.61 17.80 -2.84
N VAL A 283 2.60 18.64 -2.62
CA VAL A 283 2.03 18.88 -1.29
C VAL A 283 0.70 18.14 -1.21
N SER A 284 0.50 17.34 -0.18
CA SER A 284 -0.75 16.58 -0.01
C SER A 284 -1.24 16.55 1.42
N ARG A 285 -2.49 16.12 1.60
CA ARG A 285 -3.11 15.71 2.86
C ARG A 285 -3.29 14.19 2.83
N PRO A 286 -2.25 13.40 3.12
CA PRO A 286 -2.35 11.94 3.04
C PRO A 286 -3.49 11.42 3.91
N TYR A 287 -4.31 10.57 3.31
CA TYR A 287 -5.44 9.93 3.97
C TYR A 287 -5.09 9.30 5.33
N LEU A 288 -3.95 8.62 5.40
CA LEU A 288 -3.47 7.95 6.62
C LEU A 288 -3.34 8.91 7.82
N LEU A 289 -3.04 10.20 7.60
CA LEU A 289 -2.87 11.15 8.69
C LEU A 289 -4.15 11.42 9.46
N ALA A 290 -5.33 11.16 8.87
CA ALA A 290 -6.60 11.26 9.59
C ALA A 290 -6.69 10.30 10.78
N TYR A 291 -5.90 9.22 10.80
CA TYR A 291 -5.82 8.26 11.91
C TYR A 291 -4.83 8.70 13.01
N TYR A 292 -3.96 9.66 12.70
CA TYR A 292 -2.96 10.18 13.63
C TYR A 292 -3.26 11.62 14.09
N ALA A 293 -4.30 12.23 13.54
CA ALA A 293 -4.77 13.56 13.94
C ALA A 293 -5.64 13.51 15.21
N HIS A 294 -5.53 14.51 16.07
CA HIS A 294 -6.44 14.68 17.22
C HIS A 294 -7.89 14.88 16.79
N ASP A 295 -8.12 15.65 15.73
CA ASP A 295 -9.41 15.73 15.03
C ASP A 295 -9.21 15.17 13.62
N PRO A 296 -9.85 14.05 13.26
CA PRO A 296 -9.68 13.46 11.92
C PRO A 296 -10.07 14.44 10.81
N LYS A 297 -10.91 15.46 11.07
CA LYS A 297 -11.27 16.49 10.09
C LYS A 297 -10.18 17.53 9.84
N ARG A 298 -9.16 17.58 10.70
CA ARG A 298 -8.04 18.53 10.62
C ARG A 298 -6.76 17.79 10.28
N VAL A 299 -6.54 17.58 8.98
CA VAL A 299 -5.33 16.93 8.46
C VAL A 299 -4.38 17.99 7.91
N THR A 300 -3.11 17.95 8.33
CA THR A 300 -2.08 18.88 7.88
C THR A 300 -1.72 18.62 6.43
N TRP A 301 -1.42 19.70 5.69
CA TRP A 301 -0.68 19.56 4.44
C TRP A 301 0.77 19.20 4.74
N VAL A 302 1.36 18.31 3.93
CA VAL A 302 2.76 17.87 4.07
C VAL A 302 3.45 17.84 2.71
N VAL A 303 4.78 17.92 2.72
CA VAL A 303 5.58 17.65 1.52
C VAL A 303 5.62 16.15 1.31
N ALA A 304 4.83 15.67 0.36
CA ALA A 304 4.73 14.25 0.02
C ALA A 304 5.93 13.77 -0.80
N ALA A 305 6.34 14.58 -1.77
CA ALA A 305 7.55 14.37 -2.55
C ALA A 305 8.12 15.70 -3.03
N ALA A 306 9.43 15.76 -3.21
CA ALA A 306 10.09 16.88 -3.87
C ALA A 306 11.18 16.39 -4.81
N TYR A 307 11.38 17.12 -5.89
CA TYR A 307 12.28 16.74 -6.98
C TYR A 307 13.08 17.95 -7.44
N VAL A 308 14.33 17.70 -7.82
CA VAL A 308 15.09 18.59 -8.70
C VAL A 308 15.27 17.88 -10.03
N SER A 309 14.96 18.57 -11.11
CA SER A 309 15.12 18.06 -12.47
C SER A 309 15.97 19.00 -13.29
N SER A 310 16.75 18.44 -14.21
CA SER A 310 17.53 19.23 -15.17
C SER A 310 17.75 18.45 -16.46
N CYS A 311 18.16 19.16 -17.51
CA CYS A 311 18.50 18.56 -18.80
C CYS A 311 19.98 18.82 -19.12
N ARG A 312 20.87 17.98 -18.60
CA ARG A 312 22.33 18.04 -18.81
C ARG A 312 22.81 16.72 -19.41
N LYS A 313 23.88 16.74 -20.24
CA LYS A 313 24.43 15.54 -20.89
C LYS A 313 24.79 14.40 -19.91
N GLU A 314 25.04 14.75 -18.65
CA GLU A 314 25.47 13.86 -17.58
C GLU A 314 24.30 13.21 -16.82
N ASN A 315 23.07 13.66 -17.05
CA ASN A 315 21.89 13.07 -16.41
C ASN A 315 21.58 11.73 -17.08
N ALA A 316 21.60 10.65 -16.30
CA ALA A 316 21.18 9.35 -16.76
C ALA A 316 19.70 9.41 -17.19
N VAL A 317 19.43 9.04 -18.45
CA VAL A 317 18.07 8.89 -18.96
C VAL A 317 17.59 7.50 -18.58
N THR A 318 16.67 7.41 -17.63
CA THR A 318 15.97 6.15 -17.38
C THR A 318 14.68 6.14 -18.21
N ARG A 319 14.80 5.92 -19.53
CA ARG A 319 13.67 5.39 -20.29
C ARG A 319 13.67 3.89 -20.04
N LEU A 320 12.85 3.43 -19.11
CA LEU A 320 12.36 2.05 -19.17
C LEU A 320 11.41 2.03 -20.37
N LYS A 321 11.86 1.38 -21.45
CA LYS A 321 10.98 0.97 -22.55
C LYS A 321 10.11 -0.19 -22.08
#